data_AF-A0A662KN71-F1
#
_entry.id   AF-A0A662KN71-F1
#
_cell.length_a   1.000
_cell.length_b   1.000
_cell.length_c   1.000
_cell.angle_alpha   90.00
_cell.angle_beta   90.00
_cell.angle_gamma   90.00
#
_symmetry.space_group_name_H-M   'P 1'
#
loop_
_entity.id
_entity.type
_entity.pdbx_description
1 polymer ?
#
loop_
_entity_poly.entity_id
_entity_poly.type
_entity_poly.pdbx_seq_one_letter_code
_entity_poly.pdbx_strand_id
1 'polypeptide(L)'
;MKIPLPDKVIMLIVGFSLVLVGVWTVDVSMSGMLNQAQLKNHGIHVDAVATSGWWQRDLMLQYHISLYLIIFGSLFLVTASIYWIVPKERRNEK
;
A
#
# COMPACT_ATOMS: atom_id res chain seq x y z
N MET A 1 -12.05 29.28 4.65
CA MET A 1 -11.65 27.91 4.26
C MET A 1 -12.49 26.94 5.09
N LYS A 2 -13.38 26.12 4.49
CA LYS A 2 -14.13 25.11 5.26
C LYS A 2 -13.20 23.94 5.53
N ILE A 3 -12.77 23.80 6.78
CA ILE A 3 -11.94 22.67 7.23
C ILE A 3 -12.75 21.37 6.98
N PRO A 4 -12.19 20.36 6.29
CA PRO A 4 -12.90 19.09 6.12
C PRO A 4 -13.19 18.47 7.48
N LEU A 5 -14.41 17.94 7.64
CA LEU A 5 -14.85 17.23 8.86
C LEU A 5 -13.81 16.17 9.27
N PRO A 6 -13.57 15.98 10.59
CA PRO A 6 -12.54 15.07 11.11
C PRO A 6 -12.59 13.67 10.49
N ASP A 7 -13.79 13.13 10.24
CA ASP A 7 -13.98 11.81 9.64
C ASP A 7 -13.38 11.69 8.23
N LYS A 8 -13.43 12.78 7.44
CA LYS A 8 -12.87 12.79 6.08
C LYS A 8 -11.36 12.75 6.12
N VAL A 9 -10.76 13.48 7.06
CA VAL A 9 -9.32 13.50 7.29
C VAL A 9 -8.84 12.13 7.74
N ILE A 10 -9.56 11.47 8.65
CA ILE A 10 -9.24 10.11 9.12
C ILE A 10 -9.28 9.11 7.95
N MET A 11 -10.31 9.14 7.11
CA MET A 11 -10.40 8.27 5.94
C MET A 11 -9.24 8.51 4.96
N LEU A 12 -8.90 9.78 4.67
CA LEU A 12 -7.74 10.09 3.82
C LEU A 12 -6.45 9.54 4.42
N ILE A 13 -6.21 9.76 5.72
CA ILE A 13 -5.02 9.26 6.41
C ILE A 13 -4.93 7.75 6.30
N VAL A 14 -6.01 7.01 6.57
CA VAL A 14 -6.02 5.54 6.48
C VAL A 14 -5.72 5.08 5.05
N GLY A 15 -6.39 5.65 4.05
CA GLY A 15 -6.19 5.29 2.65
C GLY A 15 -4.77 5.58 2.16
N PHE A 16 -4.24 6.77 2.46
CA PHE A 16 -2.86 7.13 2.12
C PHE A 16 -1.84 6.28 2.87
N SER A 17 -2.09 5.93 4.13
CA SER A 17 -1.19 5.07 4.90
C SER A 17 -1.06 3.69 4.28
N LEU A 18 -2.17 3.10 3.80
CA LEU A 18 -2.14 1.81 3.11
C LEU A 18 -1.33 1.88 1.81
N VAL A 19 -1.50 2.95 1.03
CA VAL A 19 -0.73 3.16 -0.21
C VAL A 19 0.75 3.35 0.10
N LEU A 20 1.11 4.20 1.08
CA LEU A 20 2.50 4.48 1.43
C LEU A 20 3.21 3.24 1.99
N VAL A 21 2.55 2.46 2.85
CA VAL A 21 3.08 1.18 3.34
C VAL A 21 3.27 0.21 2.18
N GLY A 22 2.33 0.15 1.24
CA GLY A 22 2.46 -0.64 0.02
C GLY A 22 3.65 -0.21 -0.85
N VAL A 23 3.85 1.09 -1.08
CA VAL A 23 4.98 1.61 -1.87
C VAL A 23 6.32 1.30 -1.18
N TRP A 24 6.41 1.52 0.13
CA TRP A 24 7.61 1.21 0.90
C TRP A 24 7.95 -0.30 0.86
N THR A 25 6.95 -1.16 0.99
CA THR A 25 7.17 -2.61 0.91
C THR A 25 7.56 -3.09 -0.48
N VAL A 26 7.11 -2.42 -1.56
CA VAL A 26 7.62 -2.63 -2.93
C VAL A 26 9.10 -2.28 -3.02
N ASP A 27 9.51 -1.11 -2.51
CA ASP A 27 10.89 -0.63 -2.57
C ASP A 27 11.87 -1.61 -1.91
N VAL A 28 11.55 -2.07 -0.70
CA VAL A 28 12.34 -3.07 0.04
C VAL A 28 12.43 -4.39 -0.73
N SER A 29 11.32 -4.85 -1.30
CA SER A 29 11.27 -6.12 -2.03
C SER A 29 12.07 -6.06 -3.33
N MET A 30 11.90 -5.00 -4.11
CA MET A 30 12.64 -4.79 -5.37
C MET A 30 14.13 -4.65 -5.11
N SER A 31 14.53 -3.88 -4.08
CA SER A 31 15.93 -3.73 -3.69
C SER A 31 16.55 -5.07 -3.30
N GLY A 32 15.83 -5.90 -2.53
CA GLY A 32 16.31 -7.22 -2.16
C GLY A 32 16.43 -8.18 -3.36
N MET A 33 15.46 -8.18 -4.29
CA MET A 33 15.54 -8.99 -5.52
C MET A 33 16.72 -8.57 -6.41
N LEU A 34 16.96 -7.25 -6.53
CA LEU A 34 18.06 -6.72 -7.31
C LEU A 34 19.41 -7.13 -6.72
N ASN A 35 19.57 -6.99 -5.40
CA ASN A 35 20.78 -7.40 -4.68
C ASN A 35 21.03 -8.91 -4.81
N GLN A 36 19.99 -9.72 -4.70
CA GLN A 36 20.09 -11.16 -4.89
C GLN A 36 20.54 -11.52 -6.31
N ALA A 37 19.96 -10.86 -7.32
CA ALA A 37 20.35 -11.05 -8.71
C ALA A 37 21.82 -10.65 -8.96
N GLN A 38 22.28 -9.54 -8.38
CA GLN A 38 23.66 -9.09 -8.48
C GLN A 38 24.64 -10.08 -7.82
N LEU A 39 24.34 -10.54 -6.60
CA LEU A 39 25.17 -11.53 -5.90
C LEU A 39 25.26 -12.84 -6.68
N LYS A 40 24.15 -13.29 -7.26
CA LYS A 40 24.11 -14.50 -8.11
C LYS A 40 25.02 -14.37 -9.34
N ASN A 41 25.08 -13.18 -9.95
CA ASN A 41 25.98 -12.93 -11.08
C ASN A 41 27.47 -12.98 -10.69
N HIS A 42 27.79 -12.73 -9.42
CA HIS A 42 29.14 -12.85 -8.87
C HIS A 42 29.43 -14.24 -8.27
N GLY A 43 28.57 -15.24 -8.50
CA GLY A 43 28.74 -16.60 -7.99
C GLY A 43 28.40 -16.78 -6.51
N ILE A 44 27.79 -15.77 -5.87
CA ILE A 44 27.37 -15.82 -4.48
C ILE A 44 25.88 -16.14 -4.42
N HIS A 45 25.53 -17.31 -3.90
CA HIS A 45 24.14 -17.72 -3.69
C HIS A 45 23.69 -17.36 -2.28
N VAL A 46 22.87 -16.32 -2.16
CA VAL A 46 22.20 -15.93 -0.91
C VAL A 46 20.70 -15.96 -1.12
N ASP A 47 19.97 -16.63 -0.24
CA ASP A 47 18.52 -16.52 -0.17
C ASP A 47 18.18 -15.21 0.56
N ALA A 48 17.97 -14.16 -0.22
CA ALA A 48 17.61 -12.86 0.32
C ALA A 48 16.15 -12.88 0.79
N VAL A 49 15.93 -12.30 1.97
CA VAL A 49 14.59 -12.16 2.56
C VAL A 49 14.24 -10.69 2.68
N ALA A 50 12.97 -10.38 2.45
CA ALA A 50 12.48 -9.01 2.38
C ALA A 50 12.38 -8.32 3.75
N THR A 51 12.27 -9.11 4.81
CA THR A 51 12.01 -8.68 6.19
C THR A 51 12.66 -9.66 7.17
N SER A 52 12.82 -9.25 8.43
CA SER A 52 13.39 -10.06 9.51
C SER A 52 12.38 -10.38 10.62
N GLY A 53 12.64 -11.44 11.38
CA GLY A 53 11.84 -11.82 12.55
C GLY A 53 10.59 -12.62 12.21
N TRP A 54 9.54 -12.50 13.02
CA TRP A 54 8.27 -13.23 12.87
C TRP A 54 7.50 -12.93 11.57
N TRP A 55 7.95 -11.93 10.81
CA TRP A 55 7.34 -11.52 9.55
C TRP A 55 8.27 -11.71 8.34
N GLN A 56 9.30 -12.57 8.44
CA GLN A 56 10.20 -12.90 7.34
C GLN A 56 9.41 -13.44 6.14
N ARG A 57 9.64 -12.85 4.97
CA ARG A 57 8.99 -13.25 3.72
C ARG A 57 9.98 -13.32 2.57
N ASP A 58 9.65 -14.19 1.63
CA ASP A 58 10.22 -14.19 0.31
C ASP A 58 9.95 -12.84 -0.39
N LEU A 59 10.94 -12.38 -1.16
CA LEU A 59 10.92 -11.08 -1.82
C LEU A 59 9.78 -10.95 -2.84
N MET A 60 9.54 -11.98 -3.64
CA MET A 60 8.44 -11.97 -4.63
C MET A 60 7.09 -11.98 -3.93
N LEU A 61 6.95 -12.79 -2.89
CA LEU A 61 5.70 -12.82 -2.11
C LEU A 61 5.42 -11.46 -1.45
N GLN A 62 6.43 -10.83 -0.85
CA GLN A 62 6.28 -9.51 -0.26
C GLN A 62 5.92 -8.46 -1.32
N TYR A 63 6.59 -8.47 -2.47
CA TYR A 63 6.28 -7.57 -3.59
C TYR A 63 4.80 -7.65 -4.00
N HIS A 64 4.24 -8.85 -4.17
CA HIS A 64 2.83 -9.01 -4.53
C HIS A 64 1.87 -8.52 -3.44
N ILE A 65 2.15 -8.81 -2.17
CA ILE A 65 1.36 -8.30 -1.04
C ILE A 65 1.38 -6.77 -1.00
N SER A 66 2.53 -6.18 -1.31
CA SER A 66 2.72 -4.74 -1.41
C SER A 66 1.85 -4.12 -2.50
N LEU A 67 1.83 -4.74 -3.69
CA LEU A 67 0.96 -4.31 -4.79
C LEU A 67 -0.52 -4.39 -4.41
N TYR A 68 -0.95 -5.45 -3.71
CA TYR A 68 -2.32 -5.55 -3.23
C TYR A 68 -2.65 -4.42 -2.24
N LEU A 69 -1.75 -4.08 -1.31
CA LEU A 69 -1.95 -2.95 -0.39
C LEU A 69 -2.13 -1.62 -1.13
N ILE A 70 -1.34 -1.36 -2.17
CA ILE A 70 -1.48 -0.16 -3.01
C ILE A 70 -2.84 -0.16 -3.71
N ILE A 71 -3.24 -1.28 -4.31
CA ILE A 71 -4.53 -1.40 -5.02
C ILE A 71 -5.70 -1.18 -4.05
N PHE A 72 -5.69 -1.85 -2.90
CA PHE A 72 -6.75 -1.71 -1.90
C PHE A 72 -6.81 -0.29 -1.32
N GLY A 73 -5.66 0.30 -0.98
CA GLY A 73 -5.59 1.69 -0.50
C GLY A 73 -6.11 2.68 -1.54
N SER A 74 -5.77 2.48 -2.81
CA SER A 74 -6.24 3.32 -3.92
C SER A 74 -7.74 3.17 -4.15
N LEU A 75 -8.26 1.94 -4.18
CA LEU A 75 -9.70 1.66 -4.30
C LEU A 75 -10.50 2.26 -3.14
N PHE A 76 -9.96 2.18 -1.92
CA PHE A 76 -10.56 2.79 -0.75
C PHE A 76 -10.65 4.33 -0.90
N LEU A 77 -9.56 4.98 -1.31
CA LEU A 77 -9.53 6.43 -1.54
C LEU A 77 -10.50 6.86 -2.64
N VAL A 78 -10.57 6.11 -3.75
CA VAL A 78 -11.52 6.37 -4.84
C VAL A 78 -12.96 6.24 -4.33
N THR A 79 -13.26 5.17 -3.60
CA THR A 79 -14.61 4.93 -3.05
C THR A 79 -15.02 6.01 -2.05
N ALA A 80 -14.11 6.39 -1.14
CA ALA A 80 -14.34 7.48 -0.18
C ALA A 80 -14.59 8.81 -0.90
N SER A 81 -13.83 9.08 -1.97
CA SER A 81 -14.00 10.28 -2.80
C SER A 81 -15.35 10.31 -3.51
N ILE A 82 -15.77 9.19 -4.12
CA ILE A 82 -17.09 9.04 -4.74
C ILE A 82 -18.19 9.25 -3.70
N TYR A 83 -18.08 8.64 -2.52
CA TYR A 83 -19.06 8.80 -1.43
C TYR A 83 -19.20 10.26 -0.99
N TRP A 84 -18.14 11.08 -1.08
CA TRP A 84 -18.21 12.50 -0.76
C TRP A 84 -18.72 13.39 -1.89
N ILE A 85 -18.53 12.98 -3.14
CA ILE A 85 -18.95 13.75 -4.32
C ILE A 85 -20.43 13.51 -4.65
N VAL A 86 -20.93 12.28 -4.47
CA VAL A 86 -22.33 11.95 -4.78
C VAL A 86 -23.26 12.74 -3.85
N PRO A 87 -24.14 13.60 -4.39
CA PRO A 87 -25.07 14.39 -3.59
C PRO A 87 -25.92 13.49 -2.71
N LYS A 88 -26.02 13.81 -1.41
CA LYS A 88 -26.89 13.10 -0.45
C LYS A 88 -28.39 13.41 -0.65
N GLU A 89 -28.79 13.79 -1.85
CA GLU A 89 -30.15 14.27 -2.20
C GLU A 89 -31.25 13.21 -1.98
N ARG A 90 -30.90 11.94 -1.79
CA ARG A 90 -31.86 10.87 -1.46
C ARG A 90 -32.05 10.60 0.05
N ARG A 91 -31.67 11.50 0.95
CA ARG A 91 -31.82 11.28 2.40
C ARG A 91 -32.88 12.15 3.10
N ASN A 92 -33.50 13.10 2.40
CA ASN A 92 -34.53 13.99 2.96
C ASN A 92 -35.93 13.78 2.33
N GLU A 93 -36.17 12.67 1.62
CA GLU A 93 -37.51 12.32 1.09
C GLU A 93 -38.25 11.27 1.94
N LYS A 94 -37.99 11.20 3.25
CA LYS A 94 -38.83 10.41 4.18
C LYS A 94 -39.11 11.18 5.45
#